data_AF-A0A7Y8L9W5-F1
#
_entry.id   AF-A0A7Y8L9W5-F1
#
_cell.length_a   1.000
_cell.length_b   1.000
_cell.length_c   1.000
_cell.angle_alpha   90.00
_cell.angle_beta   90.00
_cell.angle_gamma   90.00
#
_symmetry.space_group_name_H-M   'P 1'
#
loop_
_entity.id
_entity.type
_entity.pdbx_description
1 polymer ?
#
loop_
_entity_poly.entity_id
_entity_poly.type
_entity_poly.pdbx_seq_one_letter_code
_entity_poly.pdbx_strand_id
1 'polypeptide(L)' 'MEIEEKRKHDISLFQQSRVSSMENMLTAISHHWRQPLNFLAILLENIQEEYEYNELTEELLRDMTNKGLKAISSLSNTIE' A
#
# COMPACT_ATOMS: atom_id res chain seq x y z
N MET A 1 -36.66 27.41 -14.04
CA MET A 1 -36.78 26.07 -13.43
C MET A 1 -35.79 25.11 -14.07
N GLU A 2 -35.86 24.88 -15.37
CA GLU A 2 -35.00 23.91 -16.10
C GLU A 2 -33.48 24.22 -16.02
N ILE A 3 -33.08 25.50 -16.10
CA ILE A 3 -31.67 25.92 -15.94
C ILE A 3 -31.15 25.62 -14.52
N GLU A 4 -32.00 25.77 -13.50
CA GLU A 4 -31.61 25.54 -12.11
C GLU A 4 -31.54 24.04 -11.79
N GLU A 5 -32.42 23.22 -12.37
CA GLU A 5 -32.30 21.76 -12.29
C GLU A 5 -31.05 21.23 -13.00
N LYS A 6 -30.76 21.74 -14.20
CA LYS A 6 -29.54 21.39 -14.93
C LYS A 6 -28.28 21.74 -14.14
N ARG A 7 -28.25 22.92 -13.52
CA ARG A 7 -27.15 23.34 -12.63
C ARG A 7 -26.99 22.41 -11.44
N LYS A 8 -28.08 21.97 -10.81
CA LYS A 8 -28.03 21.00 -9.70
C LYS A 8 -27.52 19.64 -10.16
N HIS A 9 -27.93 19.19 -11.35
CA HIS A 9 -27.46 17.95 -11.95
C HIS A 9 -25.96 17.98 -12.25
N ASP A 10 -25.46 19.06 -12.88
CA ASP A 10 -24.04 19.24 -13.18
C ASP A 10 -23.18 19.27 -11.91
N ILE A 11 -23.67 19.92 -10.84
CA ILE A 11 -23.01 19.91 -9.53
C ILE A 11 -22.97 18.49 -8.94
N SER A 12 -24.06 17.73 -9.05
CA SER A 12 -24.12 16.34 -8.57
C SER A 12 -23.16 15.43 -9.33
N LEU A 13 -23.10 15.55 -10.67
CA LEU A 13 -22.15 14.81 -11.51
C LEU A 13 -20.70 15.15 -11.15
N PHE A 14 -20.39 16.42 -10.93
CA PHE A 14 -19.05 16.84 -10.49
C PHE A 14 -18.69 16.25 -9.13
N GLN A 15 -19.63 16.22 -8.19
CA GLN A 15 -19.42 15.59 -6.88
C GLN A 15 -19.21 14.07 -7.00
N GLN A 16 -20.01 13.38 -7.81
CA GLN A 16 -19.86 11.94 -8.06
C GLN A 16 -18.51 11.62 -8.70
N SER A 17 -18.09 12.38 -9.71
CA SER A 17 -16.78 12.23 -10.34
C SER A 17 -15.64 12.40 -9.33
N ARG A 18 -15.73 13.37 -8.42
CA ARG A 18 -14.74 13.55 -7.36
C ARG A 18 -14.69 12.37 -6.40
N VAL A 19 -15.84 11.86 -5.95
CA VAL A 19 -15.92 10.70 -5.05
C VAL A 19 -15.32 9.46 -5.72
N SER A 20 -15.68 9.18 -6.98
CA SER A 20 -15.13 8.03 -7.72
C SER A 20 -13.61 8.12 -7.89
N SER A 21 -13.07 9.32 -8.15
CA SER A 21 -11.61 9.52 -8.18
C SER A 21 -10.95 9.20 -6.84
N MET A 22 -11.59 9.57 -5.73
CA MET A 22 -11.09 9.23 -4.38
C MET A 22 -11.16 7.73 -4.10
N GLU A 23 -12.22 7.03 -4.52
CA GLU A 23 -12.33 5.57 -4.40
C GLU A 23 -11.21 4.85 -5.17
N ASN A 24 -10.88 5.34 -6.36
CA ASN A 24 -9.77 4.84 -7.15
C ASN A 24 -8.42 5.08 -6.45
N MET A 25 -8.22 6.26 -5.83
CA MET A 25 -7.01 6.54 -5.05
C MET A 25 -6.89 5.63 -3.82
N LEU A 26 -7.98 5.41 -3.08
CA LEU A 26 -8.01 4.49 -1.93
C LEU A 26 -7.72 3.04 -2.34
N THR A 27 -8.27 2.62 -3.48
CA THR A 27 -8.00 1.31 -4.07
C THR A 27 -6.51 1.20 -4.43
N ALA A 28 -5.94 2.24 -5.07
CA ALA A 28 -4.53 2.29 -5.40
C ALA A 28 -3.63 2.22 -4.15
N ILE A 29 -3.95 2.96 -3.08
CA ILE A 29 -3.23 2.88 -1.78
C ILE A 29 -3.28 1.46 -1.22
N SER A 30 -4.46 0.84 -1.23
CA SER A 30 -4.64 -0.53 -0.75
C SER A 30 -3.79 -1.54 -1.53
N HIS A 31 -3.68 -1.36 -2.85
CA HIS A 31 -2.79 -2.17 -3.68
C HIS A 31 -1.32 -1.92 -3.39
N HIS A 32 -0.90 -0.65 -3.23
CA HIS A 32 0.47 -0.30 -2.86
C HIS A 32 0.87 -0.90 -1.52
N TRP A 33 -0.03 -0.94 -0.54
CA TRP A 33 0.26 -1.53 0.77
C TRP A 33 0.35 -3.06 0.75
N ARG A 34 -0.43 -3.71 -0.11
CA ARG A 34 -0.38 -5.18 -0.22
C ARG A 34 0.99 -5.70 -0.64
N GLN A 35 1.72 -4.97 -1.48
CA GLN A 35 3.04 -5.37 -1.99
C GLN A 35 4.12 -5.48 -0.90
N PRO A 36 4.45 -4.44 -0.11
CA PRO A 36 5.43 -4.52 0.96
C PRO A 36 4.98 -5.42 2.11
N LEU A 37 3.67 -5.54 2.36
CA LEU A 37 3.16 -6.51 3.34
C LEU A 37 3.43 -7.95 2.90
N ASN A 38 3.18 -8.29 1.63
CA ASN A 38 3.51 -9.61 1.08
C ASN A 38 5.01 -9.86 1.10
N PHE A 39 5.82 -8.84 0.78
CA PHE A 39 7.27 -8.92 0.88
C PHE A 39 7.72 -9.20 2.32
N LEU A 40 7.13 -8.55 3.32
CA LEU A 40 7.41 -8.80 4.73
C LEU A 40 7.06 -10.23 5.14
N ALA A 41 5.94 -10.78 4.66
CA ALA A 41 5.56 -12.17 4.92
C ALA A 41 6.63 -13.15 4.41
N ILE A 42 7.04 -13.01 3.15
CA ILE A 42 8.10 -13.82 2.54
C ILE A 42 9.43 -13.63 3.28
N LEU A 43 9.76 -12.39 3.67
CA LEU A 43 10.99 -12.11 4.41
C LEU A 43 11.02 -12.84 5.75
N LEU A 44 9.89 -12.91 6.47
CA LEU A 44 9.78 -13.63 7.73
C LEU A 44 9.90 -15.15 7.54
N GLU A 45 9.26 -15.70 6.50
CA GLU A 45 9.40 -17.11 6.13
C GLU A 45 10.87 -17.45 5.83
N ASN A 46 11.55 -16.62 5.03
CA ASN A 46 12.96 -16.82 4.71
C ASN A 46 13.84 -16.76 5.97
N ILE A 47 13.60 -15.83 6.91
CA ILE A 47 14.37 -15.79 8.17
C ILE A 47 14.22 -17.11 8.93
N GLN A 48 13.01 -17.67 8.96
CA GLN A 48 12.75 -18.93 9.62
C GLN A 48 13.45 -20.10 8.92
N GLU A 49 13.36 -20.19 7.58
CA GLU A 49 14.02 -21.24 6.79
C GLU A 49 15.55 -21.22 6.98
N GLU A 50 16.17 -20.04 6.84
CA GLU A 50 17.62 -19.87 7.01
C GLU A 50 18.07 -20.29 8.42
N TYR A 51 17.24 -20.04 9.44
CA TYR A 51 17.51 -20.49 10.80
C TYR A 51 17.42 -22.03 10.92
N GLU A 52 16.37 -22.63 10.37
CA GLU A 52 16.13 -24.08 10.42
C GLU A 52 17.25 -24.88 9.73
N TYR A 53 17.82 -24.35 8.64
CA TYR A 53 18.94 -24.97 7.94
C TYR A 53 20.33 -24.63 8.50
N ASN A 54 20.41 -23.84 9.60
CA ASN A 54 21.66 -23.30 10.17
C ASN A 54 22.47 -22.45 9.18
N GLU A 55 21.79 -21.76 8.26
CA GLU A 55 22.37 -20.87 7.24
C GLU A 55 22.24 -19.38 7.65
N LEU A 56 21.45 -19.08 8.70
CA LEU A 56 21.27 -17.73 9.21
C LEU A 56 22.54 -17.17 9.88
N THR A 57 23.28 -16.36 9.15
CA THR A 57 24.41 -15.57 9.67
C THR A 57 23.97 -14.22 10.22
N GLU A 58 24.81 -13.58 11.05
CA GLU A 58 24.55 -12.22 11.55
C GLU A 58 24.43 -11.20 10.40
N GLU A 59 25.28 -11.33 9.37
CA GLU A 59 25.24 -10.47 8.19
C GLU A 59 23.92 -10.61 7.44
N LEU A 60 23.47 -11.85 7.21
CA LEU A 60 22.20 -12.14 6.54
C LEU A 60 21.01 -11.61 7.35
N LEU A 61 21.01 -11.83 8.67
CA LEU A 61 19.97 -11.32 9.56
C LEU A 61 19.90 -9.78 9.52
N ARG A 62 21.05 -9.09 9.53
CA ARG A 62 21.11 -7.63 9.41
C ARG A 62 20.58 -7.14 8.06
N ASP A 63 20.95 -7.79 6.96
CA ASP A 63 20.45 -7.46 5.63
C ASP A 63 18.92 -7.66 5.53
N MET A 64 18.42 -8.81 5.98
CA MET A 64 16.98 -9.10 6.03
C MET A 64 16.23 -8.07 6.88
N THR A 65 16.75 -7.73 8.07
CA THR A 65 16.16 -6.69 8.93
C THR A 65 16.09 -5.34 8.22
N ASN A 66 17.18 -4.92 7.56
CA ASN A 66 17.22 -3.67 6.80
C ASN A 66 16.22 -3.66 5.63
N LYS A 67 16.06 -4.78 4.93
CA LYS A 67 15.04 -4.95 3.88
C LYS A 67 13.62 -4.80 4.44
N GLY A 68 13.35 -5.40 5.60
CA GLY A 68 12.07 -5.26 6.30
C GLY A 68 11.75 -3.81 6.69
N LEU A 69 12.74 -3.11 7.27
CA LEU A 69 12.58 -1.69 7.64
C LEU A 69 12.31 -0.79 6.43
N LYS A 70 12.96 -1.06 5.28
CA LYS A 70 12.66 -0.35 4.02
C LYS A 70 11.24 -0.60 3.53
N ALA A 71 10.75 -1.84 3.60
CA ALA A 71 9.37 -2.16 3.25
C ALA A 71 8.36 -1.43 4.16
N ILE A 72 8.63 -1.38 5.46
CA ILE A 72 7.81 -0.62 6.42
C ILE A 72 7.83 0.88 6.10
N SER A 73 9.00 1.46 5.82
CA SER A 73 9.10 2.88 5.44
C SER A 73 8.31 3.21 4.16
N SER A 74 8.27 2.30 3.18
CA SER A 74 7.49 2.48 1.95
C SER A 74 5.98 2.54 2.19
N LEU A 75 5.48 1.85 3.22
CA LEU A 75 4.06 1.92 3.62
C LEU A 75 3.71 3.33 4.11
N SER A 76 4.55 3.90 4.97
CA SER A 76 4.37 5.26 5.51
C SER A 76 4.42 6.31 4.41
N ASN A 77 5.39 6.23 3.50
CA ASN A 77 5.55 7.19 2.39
C ASN A 77 4.36 7.18 1.40
N THR A 78 3.50 6.16 1.42
CA THR A 78 2.32 6.09 0.53
C THR A 78 1.16 6.97 1.05
N ILE A 79 1.16 7.29 2.35
CA ILE A 79 0.09 8.05 3.01
C ILE A 79 0.52 9.42 3.55
N GLU A 80 1.83 9.70 3.60
CA GLU A 80 2.37 11.06 3.77
C GLU A 80 2.25 11.86 2.48
#